data_AF-A0AAV7IKV2-F1
#
_entry.id   AF-A0AAV7IKV2-F1
#
_cell.length_a   1.000
_cell.length_b   1.000
_cell.length_c   1.000
_cell.angle_alpha   90.00
_cell.angle_beta   90.00
_cell.angle_gamma   90.00
#
_symmetry.space_group_name_H-M   'P 1'
#
loop_
_entity.id
_entity.type
_entity.pdbx_description
1 polymer ?
#
loop_
_entity_poly.entity_id
_entity_poly.type
_entity_poly.pdbx_seq_one_letter_code
_entity_poly.pdbx_strand_id
1 'polypeptide(L)'
;MDVLEETTDPKPVTHQSDNALVFRATITSIMKNICESVSEEEFAKCLAYLSSKPAIIGKLHKILMKDMYESMEIELEEILSDLNLASGLGKLKELTAETTRRPDEIAWRPPGNVKEHLRTLDAMKIIAESKKLEEILSNLEAENTLLRERVKEKRSLAHKVEDRVTRAFKSGSLSLSHMEKTSESMQNYLKILGND
;
A
#
# COMPACT_ATOMS: atom_id res chain seq x y z
N MET A 1 20.17 -35.23 -18.75
CA MET A 1 21.09 -34.98 -17.62
C MET A 1 20.57 -33.72 -16.97
N ASP A 2 19.46 -33.87 -16.26
CA ASP A 2 18.80 -32.81 -15.49
C ASP A 2 19.15 -33.05 -14.03
N VAL A 3 19.79 -32.07 -13.41
CA VAL A 3 19.95 -32.01 -11.96
C VAL A 3 19.24 -30.74 -11.54
N LEU A 4 18.02 -30.92 -11.03
CA LEU A 4 17.24 -29.89 -10.37
C LEU A 4 17.91 -29.58 -9.04
N GLU A 5 18.41 -28.35 -8.89
CA GLU A 5 18.84 -27.80 -7.60
C GLU A 5 17.61 -27.66 -6.70
N GLU A 6 17.55 -28.53 -5.70
CA GLU A 6 16.63 -28.50 -4.58
C GLU A 6 16.97 -27.29 -3.70
N THR A 7 16.21 -26.21 -3.89
CA THR A 7 16.23 -25.04 -3.01
C THR A 7 15.62 -25.45 -1.68
N THR A 8 16.49 -25.81 -0.74
CA THR A 8 16.13 -26.09 0.64
C THR A 8 15.76 -24.76 1.30
N ASP A 9 14.46 -24.54 1.48
CA ASP A 9 13.94 -23.48 2.34
C ASP A 9 14.62 -23.56 3.71
N PRO A 10 15.16 -22.46 4.24
CA PRO A 10 15.72 -22.46 5.58
C PRO A 10 14.59 -22.68 6.59
N LYS A 11 14.65 -23.81 7.29
CA LYS A 11 13.82 -24.07 8.48
C LYS A 11 13.86 -22.84 9.38
N PRO A 12 12.71 -22.31 9.83
CA PRO A 12 12.70 -21.24 10.81
C PRO A 12 13.29 -21.81 12.10
N VAL A 13 14.52 -21.41 12.40
CA VAL A 13 15.12 -21.63 13.71
C VAL A 13 14.26 -20.86 14.69
N THR A 14 13.43 -21.56 15.45
CA THR A 14 12.64 -21.03 16.56
C THR A 14 13.60 -20.58 17.65
N HIS A 15 14.21 -19.40 17.48
CA HIS A 15 14.79 -18.66 18.58
C HIS A 15 13.63 -18.31 19.53
N GLN A 16 13.53 -19.08 20.62
CA GLN A 16 12.63 -18.76 21.72
C GLN A 16 12.96 -17.33 22.17
N SER A 17 12.03 -16.39 22.01
CA SER A 17 12.32 -14.99 22.31
C SER A 17 12.67 -14.83 23.79
N ASP A 18 13.64 -13.97 24.12
CA ASP A 18 14.04 -13.69 25.51
C ASP A 18 12.82 -13.33 26.39
N ASN A 19 11.83 -12.64 25.80
CA ASN A 19 10.59 -12.27 26.47
C ASN A 19 9.71 -13.49 26.82
N ALA A 20 9.68 -14.51 25.96
CA ALA A 20 8.96 -15.76 26.24
C ALA A 20 9.64 -16.55 27.37
N LEU A 21 10.97 -16.52 27.43
CA LEU A 21 11.72 -17.12 28.53
C LEU A 21 11.45 -16.39 29.85
N VAL A 22 11.45 -15.05 29.85
CA VAL A 22 11.14 -14.24 31.03
C VAL A 22 9.71 -14.48 31.50
N PHE A 23 8.74 -14.54 30.58
CA PHE A 23 7.36 -14.87 30.90
C PHE A 23 7.25 -16.25 31.55
N ARG A 24 7.82 -17.27 30.93
CA ARG A 24 7.82 -18.64 31.45
C ARG A 24 8.43 -18.70 32.85
N ALA A 25 9.62 -18.13 33.03
CA ALA A 25 10.30 -18.09 34.33
C ALA A 25 9.46 -17.39 35.41
N THR A 26 8.79 -16.29 35.06
CA THR A 26 7.94 -15.53 35.98
C THR A 26 6.72 -16.35 36.41
N ILE A 27 6.01 -16.95 35.45
CA ILE A 27 4.82 -17.75 35.74
C ILE A 27 5.18 -19.02 36.52
N THR A 28 6.26 -19.73 36.15
CA THR A 28 6.76 -20.89 36.89
C THR A 28 7.10 -20.52 38.34
N SER A 29 7.72 -19.36 38.56
CA SER A 29 8.00 -18.88 39.93
C SER A 29 6.72 -18.61 40.71
N ILE A 30 5.69 -18.04 40.09
CA ILE A 30 4.39 -17.80 40.73
C ILE A 30 3.71 -19.13 41.07
N MET A 31 3.69 -20.09 40.14
CA MET A 31 3.12 -21.43 40.35
C MET A 31 3.80 -22.15 41.52
N LYS A 32 5.14 -22.07 41.58
CA LYS A 32 5.90 -22.61 42.71
C LYS A 32 5.50 -21.95 44.04
N ASN A 33 5.39 -20.62 44.07
CA ASN A 33 4.97 -19.89 45.26
C ASN A 33 3.54 -20.27 45.69
N ILE A 34 2.63 -20.55 44.73
CA ILE A 34 1.28 -21.03 45.03
C ILE A 34 1.33 -22.42 45.67
N CYS A 35 2.11 -23.35 45.12
CA CYS A 35 2.31 -24.67 45.73
C CYS A 35 2.93 -24.59 47.12
N GLU A 36 3.87 -23.68 47.34
CA GLU A 36 4.55 -23.54 48.62
C GLU A 36 3.78 -22.66 49.63
N SER A 37 2.65 -22.06 49.22
CA SER A 37 1.87 -21.13 50.05
C SER A 37 1.19 -21.77 51.25
N VAL A 38 0.94 -23.08 51.20
CA VAL A 38 0.32 -23.84 52.29
C VAL A 38 1.36 -24.77 52.89
N SER A 39 1.77 -24.46 54.13
CA SER A 39 2.69 -25.32 54.88
C SER A 39 2.06 -26.68 55.22
N GLU A 40 2.88 -27.70 55.44
CA GLU A 40 2.41 -29.01 55.91
C GLU A 40 1.64 -28.88 57.24
N GLU A 41 2.03 -27.95 58.10
CA GLU A 41 1.37 -27.69 59.38
C GLU A 41 -0.04 -27.11 59.20
N GLU A 42 -0.20 -26.12 58.32
CA GLU A 42 -1.52 -25.55 57.99
C GLU A 42 -2.42 -26.58 57.30
N PHE A 43 -1.85 -27.39 56.40
CA PHE A 43 -2.55 -28.50 55.78
C PHE A 43 -3.03 -29.55 56.81
N ALA A 44 -2.17 -29.88 57.79
CA ALA A 44 -2.51 -30.82 58.86
C ALA A 44 -3.63 -30.28 59.77
N LYS A 45 -3.66 -28.97 60.05
CA LYS A 45 -4.73 -28.32 60.83
C LYS A 45 -6.09 -28.48 60.16
N CYS A 46 -6.16 -28.40 58.82
CA CYS A 46 -7.39 -28.63 58.05
C CYS A 46 -7.86 -30.10 58.13
N LEU A 47 -6.95 -31.04 58.37
CA LEU A 47 -7.21 -32.48 58.45
C LEU A 47 -7.13 -33.00 59.90
N ALA A 48 -7.62 -32.22 60.87
CA ALA A 48 -7.52 -32.55 62.30
C ALA A 48 -8.05 -33.95 62.69
N TYR A 49 -9.01 -34.49 61.93
CA TYR A 49 -9.55 -35.84 62.13
C TYR A 49 -8.54 -36.96 61.81
N LEU A 50 -7.44 -36.66 61.10
CA LEU A 50 -6.32 -37.56 60.81
C LEU A 50 -5.09 -37.30 61.70
N SER A 51 -5.23 -36.50 62.77
CA SER A 51 -4.13 -36.14 63.69
C SER A 51 -3.37 -37.34 64.26
N SER A 52 -4.00 -38.52 64.36
CA SER A 52 -3.33 -39.76 64.78
C SER A 52 -2.42 -40.39 63.73
N LYS A 53 -2.39 -39.86 62.50
CA LYS A 53 -1.65 -40.41 61.34
C LYS A 53 -0.81 -39.32 60.63
N PRO A 54 0.16 -38.68 61.32
CA PRO A 54 0.96 -37.60 60.74
C PRO A 54 1.75 -38.03 59.50
N ALA A 55 2.24 -39.27 59.45
CA ALA A 55 2.94 -39.81 58.28
C ALA A 55 2.06 -39.90 57.02
N ILE A 56 0.74 -40.05 57.17
CA ILE A 56 -0.20 -40.04 56.04
C ILE A 56 -0.45 -38.61 55.58
N ILE A 57 -0.63 -37.68 56.53
CA ILE A 57 -0.83 -36.26 56.23
C ILE A 57 0.37 -35.69 55.46
N GLY A 58 1.60 -35.96 55.90
CA GLY A 58 2.79 -35.48 55.19
C GLY A 58 2.98 -36.10 53.81
N LYS A 59 2.56 -37.36 53.62
CA LYS A 59 2.52 -37.97 52.27
C LYS A 59 1.47 -37.29 51.39
N LEU A 60 0.28 -37.03 51.92
CA LEU A 60 -0.82 -36.41 51.19
C LEU A 60 -0.48 -34.97 50.78
N HIS A 61 0.14 -34.18 51.67
CA HIS A 61 0.62 -32.83 51.37
C HIS A 61 1.63 -32.84 50.23
N LYS A 62 2.64 -33.72 50.29
CA LYS A 62 3.65 -33.85 49.23
C LYS A 62 3.05 -34.27 47.89
N ILE A 63 2.09 -35.21 47.90
CA ILE A 63 1.39 -35.64 46.69
C ILE A 63 0.60 -34.46 46.10
N LEU A 64 -0.15 -33.74 46.93
CA LEU A 64 -0.93 -32.57 46.50
C LEU A 64 -0.04 -31.50 45.86
N MET A 65 1.07 -31.12 46.50
CA MET A 65 1.94 -30.08 45.97
C MET A 65 2.62 -30.47 44.66
N LYS A 66 3.01 -31.75 44.55
CA LYS A 66 3.58 -32.30 43.33
C LYS A 66 2.56 -32.30 42.19
N ASP A 67 1.39 -32.89 42.43
CA ASP A 67 0.34 -33.05 41.41
C ASP A 67 -0.18 -31.69 40.93
N MET A 68 -0.35 -30.74 41.85
CA MET A 68 -0.76 -29.38 41.53
C MET A 68 0.30 -28.66 40.68
N TYR A 69 1.58 -28.77 41.03
CA TYR A 69 2.66 -28.15 40.25
C TYR A 69 2.77 -28.77 38.85
N GLU A 70 2.78 -30.10 38.75
CA GLU A 70 2.88 -30.82 37.47
C GLU A 70 1.70 -30.48 36.56
N SER A 71 0.48 -30.40 37.10
CA SER A 71 -0.71 -30.02 36.34
C SER A 71 -0.63 -28.58 35.82
N MET A 72 -0.24 -27.62 36.67
CA MET A 72 -0.08 -26.23 36.25
C MET A 72 1.05 -26.04 35.22
N GLU A 73 2.13 -26.82 35.32
CA GLU A 73 3.23 -26.78 34.35
C GLU A 73 2.80 -27.31 32.97
N ILE A 74 1.98 -28.38 32.93
CA ILE A 74 1.39 -28.88 31.69
C ILE A 74 0.49 -27.82 31.05
N GLU A 75 -0.43 -27.21 31.82
CA GLU A 75 -1.32 -26.15 31.32
C GLU A 75 -0.53 -24.93 30.81
N LEU A 76 0.57 -24.56 31.48
CA LEU A 76 1.42 -23.47 31.02
C LEU A 76 2.02 -23.78 29.64
N GLU A 77 2.51 -25.00 29.45
CA GLU A 77 3.12 -25.39 28.18
C GLU A 77 2.08 -25.46 27.05
N GLU A 78 0.84 -25.89 27.35
CA GLU A 78 -0.29 -25.82 26.43
C GLU A 78 -0.64 -24.38 26.04
N ILE A 79 -0.70 -23.45 27.01
CA ILE A 79 -0.94 -22.03 26.71
C ILE A 79 0.17 -21.45 25.82
N LEU A 80 1.43 -21.83 26.09
CA LEU A 80 2.57 -21.38 25.31
C LEU A 80 2.52 -21.91 23.87
N SER A 81 2.08 -23.16 23.67
CA SER A 81 1.94 -23.77 22.35
C SER A 81 0.70 -23.28 21.59
N ASP A 82 -0.48 -23.30 22.21
CA ASP A 82 -1.77 -23.03 21.56
C ASP A 82 -1.89 -21.58 21.11
N LEU A 83 -1.41 -20.65 21.93
CA LEU A 83 -1.41 -19.23 21.60
C LEU A 83 -0.20 -18.81 20.76
N ASN A 84 0.69 -19.74 20.44
CA ASN A 84 1.97 -19.50 19.78
C ASN A 84 2.70 -18.28 20.39
N LEU A 85 2.68 -18.20 21.74
CA LEU A 85 3.06 -16.99 22.46
C LEU A 85 4.53 -16.63 22.22
N ALA A 86 5.38 -17.66 22.07
CA ALA A 86 6.79 -17.47 21.74
C ALA A 86 6.99 -16.74 20.41
N SER A 87 6.20 -17.07 19.38
CA SER A 87 6.23 -16.38 18.08
C SER A 87 5.64 -14.96 18.19
N GLY A 88 4.54 -14.78 18.91
CA GLY A 88 3.93 -13.46 19.13
C GLY A 88 4.88 -12.49 19.84
N LEU A 89 5.54 -12.95 20.91
CA LEU A 89 6.54 -12.16 21.64
C LEU A 89 7.82 -11.92 20.84
N GLY A 90 8.21 -12.88 19.98
CA GLY A 90 9.31 -12.71 19.02
C GLY A 90 9.01 -11.59 18.02
N LYS A 91 7.84 -11.64 17.37
CA LYS A 91 7.38 -10.58 16.45
C LYS A 91 7.27 -9.23 17.12
N LEU A 92 6.80 -9.18 18.38
CA LEU A 92 6.76 -7.93 19.13
C LEU A 92 8.16 -7.34 19.34
N LYS A 93 9.15 -8.18 19.64
CA LYS A 93 10.56 -7.75 19.77
C LYS A 93 11.09 -7.22 18.45
N GLU A 94 10.82 -7.89 17.34
CA GLU A 94 11.20 -7.45 15.99
C GLU A 94 10.56 -6.09 15.66
N LEU A 95 9.24 -5.95 15.81
CA LEU A 95 8.52 -4.69 15.57
C LEU A 95 9.02 -3.54 16.45
N THR A 96 9.41 -3.84 17.69
CA THR A 96 9.99 -2.86 18.61
C THR A 96 11.40 -2.45 18.18
N ALA A 97 12.19 -3.37 17.62
CA ALA A 97 13.51 -3.07 17.09
C ALA A 97 13.47 -2.32 15.75
N GLU A 98 12.48 -2.61 14.91
CA GLU A 98 12.25 -1.94 13.62
C GLU A 98 11.70 -0.51 13.79
N THR A 99 11.15 -0.18 14.96
CA THR A 99 10.58 1.15 15.19
C THR A 99 11.67 2.21 15.18
N THR A 100 11.54 3.19 14.28
CA THR A 100 12.42 4.36 14.20
C THR A 100 11.93 5.51 15.08
N ARG A 101 10.77 5.35 15.71
CA ARG A 101 10.18 6.37 16.58
C ARG A 101 10.91 6.46 17.90
N ARG A 102 11.06 7.69 18.39
CA ARG A 102 11.61 7.92 19.72
C ARG A 102 10.59 7.50 20.79
N PRO A 103 11.03 7.07 21.99
CA PRO A 103 10.13 6.57 23.03
C PRO A 103 9.09 7.59 23.52
N ASP A 104 9.37 8.89 23.36
CA ASP A 104 8.53 10.02 23.75
C ASP A 104 7.49 10.40 22.70
N GLU A 105 7.58 9.87 21.48
CA GLU A 105 6.62 10.17 20.42
C GLU A 105 5.37 9.31 20.56
N ILE A 106 4.21 9.98 20.61
CA ILE A 106 2.91 9.29 20.64
C ILE A 106 2.68 8.65 19.28
N ALA A 107 2.80 7.32 19.25
CA ALA A 107 2.45 6.55 18.07
C ALA A 107 0.95 6.62 17.82
N TRP A 108 0.57 6.71 16.53
CA TRP A 108 -0.83 6.67 16.12
C TRP A 108 -1.53 5.41 16.69
N ARG A 109 -2.77 5.59 17.13
CA ARG A 109 -3.66 4.53 17.62
C ARG A 109 -5.00 4.65 16.88
N PRO A 110 -5.71 3.53 16.63
CA PRO A 110 -7.00 3.58 15.96
C PRO A 110 -7.98 4.52 16.67
N PRO A 111 -8.58 5.50 15.97
CA PRO A 111 -9.41 6.55 16.59
C PRO A 111 -10.82 6.06 17.00
N GLY A 112 -11.09 4.76 16.95
CA GLY A 112 -12.43 4.18 17.16
C GLY A 112 -13.43 4.43 16.03
N ASN A 113 -13.12 5.32 15.09
CA ASN A 113 -13.91 5.57 13.88
C ASN A 113 -13.32 4.82 12.68
N VAL A 114 -14.07 3.86 12.13
CA VAL A 114 -13.65 3.03 10.99
C VAL A 114 -13.38 3.86 9.73
N LYS A 115 -14.20 4.89 9.45
CA LYS A 115 -14.00 5.73 8.25
C LYS A 115 -12.70 6.51 8.33
N GLU A 116 -12.34 6.98 9.52
CA GLU A 116 -11.08 7.68 9.74
C GLU A 116 -9.88 6.73 9.68
N HIS A 117 -10.03 5.51 10.20
CA HIS A 117 -9.01 4.48 10.12
C HIS A 117 -8.67 4.09 8.66
N LEU A 118 -9.69 3.92 7.81
CA LEU A 118 -9.52 3.50 6.42
C LEU A 118 -8.97 4.60 5.50
N ARG A 119 -9.13 5.89 5.86
CA ARG A 119 -8.60 7.01 5.07
C ARG A 119 -7.11 6.89 4.77
N THR A 120 -6.31 6.42 5.74
CA THR A 120 -4.86 6.29 5.57
C THR A 120 -4.50 5.16 4.59
N LEU A 121 -5.28 4.08 4.56
CA LEU A 121 -5.05 2.96 3.64
C LEU A 121 -5.33 3.37 2.19
N ASP A 122 -6.45 4.05 1.97
CA ASP A 122 -6.84 4.52 0.64
C ASP A 122 -5.97 5.68 0.14
N ALA A 123 -5.36 6.45 1.05
CA ALA A 123 -4.53 7.61 0.70
C ALA A 123 -3.39 7.26 -0.25
N MET A 124 -2.67 6.15 -0.03
CA MET A 124 -1.56 5.74 -0.91
C MET A 124 -2.03 5.40 -2.32
N LYS A 125 -3.18 4.74 -2.43
CA LYS A 125 -3.79 4.41 -3.72
C LYS A 125 -4.28 5.65 -4.45
N ILE A 126 -4.91 6.58 -3.72
CA ILE A 126 -5.35 7.87 -4.27
C ILE A 126 -4.15 8.66 -4.78
N ILE A 127 -3.07 8.78 -4.00
CA ILE A 127 -1.85 9.49 -4.41
C ILE A 127 -1.25 8.89 -5.70
N ALA A 128 -1.18 7.55 -5.79
CA ALA A 128 -0.65 6.88 -6.97
C ALA A 128 -1.47 7.15 -8.23
N GLU A 129 -2.81 7.07 -8.14
CA GLU A 129 -3.70 7.36 -9.27
C GLU A 129 -3.71 8.85 -9.63
N SER A 130 -3.66 9.75 -8.64
CA SER A 130 -3.52 11.19 -8.88
C SER A 130 -2.27 11.51 -9.69
N LYS A 131 -1.12 10.93 -9.32
CA LYS A 131 0.14 11.14 -10.04
C LYS A 131 0.06 10.65 -11.49
N LYS A 132 -0.57 9.50 -11.71
CA LYS A 132 -0.79 8.95 -13.06
C LYS A 132 -1.68 9.85 -13.92
N LEU A 133 -2.76 10.38 -13.32
CA LEU A 133 -3.67 11.30 -14.00
C LEU A 133 -2.98 12.62 -14.36
N GLU A 134 -2.15 13.15 -13.47
CA GLU A 134 -1.34 14.36 -13.72
C GLU A 134 -0.39 14.16 -14.90
N GLU A 135 0.27 13.01 -14.99
CA GLU A 135 1.16 12.69 -16.11
C GLU A 135 0.40 12.62 -17.44
N ILE A 136 -0.76 11.96 -17.46
CA ILE A 136 -1.62 11.88 -18.64
C ILE A 136 -2.09 13.28 -19.07
N LEU A 137 -2.52 14.10 -18.12
CA LEU A 137 -2.99 15.45 -18.38
C LEU A 137 -1.87 16.32 -18.97
N SER A 138 -0.68 16.29 -18.36
CA SER A 138 0.48 17.04 -18.86
C SER A 138 0.85 16.64 -20.30
N ASN A 139 0.80 15.35 -20.63
CA ASN A 139 1.09 14.87 -21.98
C ASN A 139 0.03 15.34 -22.99
N LEU A 140 -1.25 15.26 -22.63
CA LEU A 140 -2.35 15.75 -23.48
C LEU A 140 -2.28 17.26 -23.70
N GLU A 141 -1.95 18.03 -22.66
CA GLU A 141 -1.78 19.47 -22.78
C GLU A 141 -0.61 19.84 -23.70
N ALA A 142 0.52 19.13 -23.59
CA ALA A 142 1.67 19.30 -24.48
C ALA A 142 1.35 18.92 -25.93
N GLU A 143 0.58 17.86 -26.17
CA GLU A 143 0.13 17.51 -27.52
C GLU A 143 -0.83 18.57 -28.08
N ASN A 144 -1.77 19.06 -27.26
CA ASN A 144 -2.75 20.06 -27.68
C ASN A 144 -2.08 21.38 -28.06
N THR A 145 -1.05 21.81 -27.33
CA THR A 145 -0.29 23.03 -27.65
C THR A 145 0.40 22.90 -29.00
N LEU A 146 1.08 21.78 -29.26
CA LEU A 146 1.71 21.49 -30.56
C LEU A 146 0.70 21.46 -31.72
N LEU A 147 -0.46 20.83 -31.50
CA LEU A 147 -1.53 20.77 -32.50
C LEU A 147 -2.11 22.16 -32.79
N ARG A 148 -2.31 23.00 -31.76
CA ARG A 148 -2.78 24.39 -31.94
C ARG A 148 -1.82 25.21 -32.79
N GLU A 149 -0.52 25.09 -32.53
CA GLU A 149 0.50 25.77 -33.31
C GLU A 149 0.48 25.35 -34.77
N ARG A 150 0.44 24.02 -35.02
CA ARG A 150 0.34 23.47 -36.38
C ARG A 150 -0.91 23.93 -37.12
N VAL A 151 -2.07 23.93 -36.45
CA VAL A 151 -3.33 24.41 -37.03
C VAL A 151 -3.24 25.91 -37.34
N LYS A 152 -2.66 26.71 -36.46
CA LYS A 152 -2.46 28.15 -36.68
C LYS A 152 -1.57 28.41 -37.89
N GLU A 153 -0.47 27.68 -38.04
CA GLU A 153 0.43 27.77 -39.18
C GLU A 153 -0.30 27.43 -40.49
N LYS A 154 -1.01 26.29 -40.52
CA LYS A 154 -1.77 25.85 -41.71
C LYS A 154 -2.87 26.84 -42.10
N ARG A 155 -3.60 27.39 -41.12
CA ARG A 155 -4.61 28.43 -41.36
C ARG A 155 -3.99 29.70 -41.94
N SER A 156 -2.84 30.14 -41.42
CA SER A 156 -2.10 31.30 -41.95
C SER A 156 -1.65 31.07 -43.40
N LEU A 157 -1.16 29.86 -43.71
CA LEU A 157 -0.80 29.50 -45.08
C LEU A 157 -2.02 29.50 -46.01
N ALA A 158 -3.14 28.94 -45.58
CA ALA A 158 -4.38 28.94 -46.34
C ALA A 158 -4.85 30.36 -46.67
N HIS A 159 -4.83 31.28 -45.70
CA HIS A 159 -5.16 32.69 -45.94
C HIS A 159 -4.22 33.35 -46.95
N LYS A 160 -2.91 33.09 -46.86
CA LYS A 160 -1.95 33.62 -47.86
C LYS A 160 -2.22 33.09 -49.27
N VAL A 161 -2.62 31.82 -49.40
CA VAL A 161 -2.98 31.23 -50.69
C VAL A 161 -4.28 31.84 -51.22
N GLU A 162 -5.29 31.98 -50.38
CA GLU A 162 -6.55 32.65 -50.70
C GLU A 162 -6.30 34.07 -51.22
N ASP A 163 -5.53 34.88 -50.50
CA ASP A 163 -5.15 36.25 -50.92
C ASP A 163 -4.44 36.29 -52.27
N ARG A 164 -3.62 35.28 -52.58
CA ARG A 164 -2.93 35.18 -53.87
C ARG A 164 -3.92 34.85 -54.99
N VAL A 165 -4.81 33.88 -54.76
CA VAL A 165 -5.85 33.49 -55.72
C VAL A 165 -6.78 34.65 -56.00
N THR A 166 -7.27 35.35 -54.97
CA THR A 166 -8.17 36.51 -55.13
C THR A 166 -7.49 37.64 -55.91
N ARG A 167 -6.20 37.92 -55.65
CA ARG A 167 -5.45 38.92 -56.44
C ARG A 167 -5.25 38.50 -57.89
N ALA A 168 -4.87 37.25 -58.13
CA ALA A 168 -4.71 36.72 -59.48
C ALA A 168 -6.03 36.77 -60.26
N PHE A 169 -7.14 36.38 -59.63
CA PHE A 169 -8.47 36.44 -60.23
C PHE A 169 -8.89 37.88 -60.58
N LYS A 170 -8.70 38.84 -59.67
CA LYS A 170 -8.97 40.26 -59.92
C LYS A 170 -8.13 40.80 -61.08
N SER A 171 -6.82 40.51 -61.10
CA SER A 171 -5.93 40.95 -62.18
C SER A 171 -6.31 40.31 -63.53
N GLY A 172 -6.64 39.03 -63.54
CA GLY A 172 -7.07 38.31 -64.73
C GLY A 172 -8.39 38.85 -65.29
N SER A 173 -9.37 39.13 -64.43
CA SER A 173 -10.65 39.74 -64.82
C SER A 173 -10.46 41.12 -65.45
N LEU A 174 -9.59 41.97 -64.90
CA LEU A 174 -9.25 43.26 -65.49
C LEU A 174 -8.62 43.11 -66.88
N SER A 175 -7.66 42.19 -67.03
CA SER A 175 -7.01 41.91 -68.31
C SER A 175 -8.00 41.38 -69.35
N LEU A 176 -8.90 40.48 -68.96
CA LEU A 176 -9.94 39.93 -69.83
C LEU A 176 -10.87 41.02 -70.33
N SER A 177 -11.35 41.90 -69.43
CA SER A 177 -12.21 43.03 -69.80
C SER A 177 -11.51 43.99 -70.78
N HIS A 178 -10.21 44.24 -70.61
CA HIS A 178 -9.44 45.04 -71.56
C HIS A 178 -9.33 44.36 -72.94
N MET A 179 -9.05 43.05 -72.97
CA MET A 179 -8.99 42.27 -74.20
C MET A 179 -10.34 42.22 -74.93
N GLU A 180 -11.44 42.05 -74.20
CA GLU A 180 -12.81 42.09 -74.75
C GLU A 180 -13.10 43.43 -75.43
N LYS A 181 -12.85 44.56 -74.74
CA LYS A 181 -13.01 45.90 -75.32
C LYS A 181 -12.15 46.12 -76.57
N THR A 182 -10.92 45.61 -76.54
CA THR A 182 -10.01 45.71 -77.70
C THR A 182 -10.53 44.89 -78.87
N SER A 183 -11.01 43.67 -78.60
CA SER A 183 -11.63 42.78 -79.60
C SER A 183 -12.88 43.41 -80.22
N GLU A 184 -13.78 43.97 -79.40
CA GLU A 184 -14.97 44.71 -79.87
C GLU A 184 -14.58 45.88 -80.78
N SER A 185 -13.56 46.64 -80.39
CA SER A 185 -13.05 47.76 -81.20
C SER A 185 -12.52 47.26 -82.55
N MET A 186 -11.73 46.17 -82.56
CA MET A 186 -11.22 45.55 -83.80
C MET A 186 -12.35 45.03 -84.68
N GLN A 187 -13.36 44.38 -84.11
CA GLN A 187 -14.54 43.92 -84.87
C GLN A 187 -15.30 45.08 -85.49
N ASN A 188 -15.43 46.21 -84.77
CA ASN A 188 -16.05 47.41 -85.32
C ASN A 188 -15.24 47.98 -86.50
N TYR A 189 -13.90 48.03 -86.40
CA TYR A 189 -13.06 48.44 -87.53
C TYR A 189 -13.20 47.51 -88.74
N LEU A 190 -13.25 46.19 -88.53
CA LEU A 190 -13.47 45.22 -89.61
C LEU A 190 -14.84 45.39 -90.28
N LYS A 191 -15.89 45.68 -89.51
CA LYS A 191 -17.22 45.99 -90.08
C LYS A 191 -17.21 47.25 -90.94
N ILE A 192 -16.45 48.27 -90.56
CA ILE A 192 -16.31 49.50 -91.34
C ILE A 192 -15.56 49.22 -92.66
N LEU A 193 -14.49 48.41 -92.60
CA LEU A 193 -13.65 48.08 -93.76
C LEU A 193 -14.28 47.05 -94.72
N GLY A 194 -15.19 46.21 -94.25
CA GLY A 194 -15.87 45.19 -95.06
C GLY A 194 -17.20 45.64 -95.70
N ASN A 195 -17.54 46.93 -95.60
CA ASN A 195 -18.78 47.53 -96.11
C ASN A 195 -18.57 48.37 -97.40
N ASP A 196 -17.43 48.20 -98.08
CA ASP A 196 -17.15 48.65 -99.45
C ASP A 196 -17.26 47.47 -100.44
#